data_AF-A0A923MIG1-F1
#
_entry.id   AF-A0A923MIG1-F1
#
_cell.length_a   1.000
_cell.length_b   1.000
_cell.length_c   1.000
_cell.angle_alpha   90.00
_cell.angle_beta   90.00
_cell.angle_gamma   90.00
#
_symmetry.space_group_name_H-M   'P 1'
#
loop_
_entity.id
_entity.type
_entity.pdbx_description
1 polymer ?
#
loop_
_entity_poly.entity_id
_entity_poly.type
_entity_poly.pdbx_seq_one_letter_code
_entity_poly.pdbx_strand_id
1 'polypeptide(L)'
;MDMTPREYQQYVQRKMKKSPLGKDVCLAFLVGGAICALGQAVLDGWISLGLSEEDAGTATSCSLVALSSLLTGLNLYNKLARFGGAGTLVPITGFSNAVTSPALDFKSED
;
A
#
# COMPACT_ATOMS: atom_id res chain seq x y z
N MET A 1 20.59 7.96 33.09
CA MET A 1 19.44 7.34 33.76
C MET A 1 19.23 5.99 33.10
N ASP A 2 19.78 4.93 33.67
CA ASP A 2 19.53 3.55 33.22
C ASP A 2 18.13 3.15 33.68
N MET A 3 17.13 3.38 32.82
CA MET A 3 15.77 2.91 33.06
C MET A 3 15.74 1.39 32.89
N THR A 4 15.07 0.69 33.81
CA THR A 4 14.80 -0.73 33.62
C THR A 4 13.95 -0.93 32.35
N PRO A 5 14.05 -2.09 31.65
CA PRO A 5 13.30 -2.33 30.41
C PRO A 5 11.80 -2.08 30.56
N ARG A 6 11.23 -2.38 31.74
CA ARG A 6 9.82 -2.16 32.07
C ARG A 6 9.47 -0.68 32.25
N GLU A 7 10.30 0.10 32.93
CA GLU A 7 10.08 1.53 33.11
C GLU A 7 10.20 2.28 31.78
N TYR A 8 11.15 1.87 30.94
CA TYR A 8 11.29 2.38 29.58
C TYR A 8 10.01 2.12 28.76
N GLN A 9 9.47 0.90 28.82
CA GLN A 9 8.27 0.52 28.09
C GLN A 9 7.03 1.30 28.57
N GLN A 10 6.88 1.52 29.87
CA GLN A 10 5.81 2.34 30.43
C GLN A 10 5.97 3.83 30.11
N TYR A 11 7.21 4.32 30.06
CA TYR A 11 7.51 5.68 29.63
C TYR A 11 7.12 5.90 28.16
N VAL A 12 7.49 4.96 27.28
CA VAL A 12 7.10 4.98 25.86
C VAL A 12 5.58 4.90 25.72
N GLN A 13 4.91 3.96 26.40
CA GLN A 13 3.45 3.84 26.33
C GLN A 13 2.71 5.11 26.78
N ARG A 14 3.21 5.83 27.79
CA ARG A 14 2.63 7.10 28.24
C ARG A 14 2.86 8.25 27.25
N LYS A 15 3.96 8.23 26.51
CA LYS A 15 4.24 9.22 25.46
C LYS A 15 3.55 8.91 24.13
N MET A 16 3.22 7.65 23.86
CA MET A 16 2.55 7.26 22.62
C MET A 16 1.08 7.70 22.63
N LYS A 17 0.72 8.55 21.67
CA LYS A 17 -0.67 8.93 21.41
C LYS A 17 -1.43 7.67 20.97
N LYS A 18 -2.53 7.32 21.64
CA LYS A 18 -3.39 6.19 21.22
C LYS A 18 -3.91 6.46 19.80
N SER A 19 -3.58 5.59 18.86
CA SER A 19 -4.13 5.66 17.50
C SER A 19 -5.65 5.45 17.53
N PRO A 20 -6.43 6.16 16.70
CA PRO A 20 -7.87 5.99 16.60
C PRO A 20 -8.21 4.71 15.83
N LEU A 21 -7.94 3.55 16.46
CA LEU A 21 -7.99 2.21 15.84
C LEU A 21 -9.24 1.96 14.99
N GLY A 22 -10.42 2.35 15.48
CA GLY A 22 -11.68 2.16 14.74
C GLY A 22 -11.74 2.94 13.41
N LYS A 23 -11.20 4.17 13.39
CA LYS A 23 -11.11 4.97 12.15
C LYS A 23 -10.10 4.37 11.19
N ASP A 24 -8.93 3.98 11.70
CA ASP A 24 -7.86 3.41 10.89
C ASP A 24 -8.30 2.08 10.25
N VAL A 25 -8.99 1.22 11.00
CA VAL A 25 -9.54 -0.05 10.49
C VAL A 25 -10.63 0.19 9.44
N CYS A 26 -11.58 1.11 9.70
CA CYS A 26 -12.64 1.41 8.74
C CYS A 26 -12.07 1.96 7.42
N LEU A 27 -11.12 2.89 7.53
CA LEU A 27 -10.45 3.46 6.37
C LEU A 27 -9.61 2.42 5.62
N ALA A 28 -8.88 1.56 6.34
CA ALA A 28 -8.11 0.48 5.72
C ALA A 28 -9.01 -0.51 4.97
N PHE A 29 -10.17 -0.86 5.54
CA PHE A 29 -11.14 -1.74 4.89
C PHE A 29 -11.72 -1.09 3.62
N LEU A 30 -12.15 0.17 3.69
CA LEU A 30 -12.73 0.86 2.54
C LEU A 30 -11.72 1.07 1.41
N VAL A 31 -10.50 1.50 1.75
CA VAL A 31 -9.46 1.76 0.73
C VAL A 31 -8.90 0.46 0.17
N GLY A 32 -8.62 -0.54 1.01
CA GLY A 32 -8.19 -1.86 0.55
C GLY A 32 -9.26 -2.53 -0.30
N GLY A 33 -10.53 -2.48 0.12
CA GLY A 33 -11.66 -3.00 -0.64
C GLY A 33 -11.85 -2.29 -1.99
N ALA A 34 -11.69 -0.97 -2.04
CA ALA A 34 -11.75 -0.22 -3.30
C ALA A 34 -10.61 -0.61 -4.26
N ILE A 35 -9.40 -0.83 -3.76
CA ILE A 35 -8.27 -1.31 -4.58
C ILE A 35 -8.54 -2.73 -5.10
N CYS A 36 -9.10 -3.61 -4.28
CA CYS A 36 -9.48 -4.96 -4.71
C CYS A 36 -10.58 -4.92 -5.78
N ALA A 37 -11.60 -4.07 -5.64
CA ALA A 37 -12.64 -3.89 -6.63
C ALA A 37 -12.08 -3.35 -7.95
N LEU A 38 -11.11 -2.42 -7.89
CA LEU A 38 -10.35 -1.97 -9.07
C LEU A 38 -9.59 -3.12 -9.74
N GLY A 39 -8.94 -3.99 -8.95
CA GLY A 39 -8.26 -5.17 -9.47
C GLY A 39 -9.21 -6.14 -10.17
N GLN A 40 -10.40 -6.37 -9.59
CA GLN A 40 -11.45 -7.17 -10.23
C GLN A 40 -11.94 -6.54 -11.53
N ALA A 41 -12.19 -5.24 -11.57
CA ALA A 41 -12.60 -4.56 -12.79
C ALA A 41 -11.55 -4.67 -13.91
N VAL A 42 -10.25 -4.61 -13.58
CA VAL A 42 -9.17 -4.82 -14.54
C VAL A 42 -9.13 -6.28 -15.02
N LEU A 43 -9.33 -7.25 -14.11
CA LEU A 43 -9.41 -8.67 -14.44
C LEU A 43 -10.56 -8.96 -15.39
N ASP A 44 -11.76 -8.50 -15.07
CA ASP A 44 -12.95 -8.64 -15.90
C ASP A 44 -12.74 -7.99 -17.27
N GLY A 45 -12.05 -6.84 -17.30
CA GLY A 45 -11.62 -6.18 -18.54
C GLY A 45 -10.75 -7.08 -19.41
N TRP A 46 -9.71 -7.71 -18.85
CA TRP A 46 -8.84 -8.63 -19.58
C TRP A 46 -9.58 -9.88 -20.07
N ILE A 47 -10.44 -10.45 -19.22
CA ILE A 47 -11.30 -11.59 -19.61
C ILE A 47 -12.23 -11.18 -20.76
N SER A 48 -12.82 -9.98 -20.71
CA SER A 48 -13.70 -9.47 -21.76
C SER A 48 -12.97 -9.23 -23.10
N LEU A 49 -11.66 -9.00 -23.06
CA LEU A 49 -10.79 -8.89 -24.23
C LEU A 49 -10.39 -10.27 -24.80
N GLY A 50 -10.84 -11.37 -24.18
CA GLY A 50 -10.65 -12.73 -24.67
C GLY A 50 -9.47 -13.48 -24.06
N LEU A 51 -8.86 -12.97 -22.99
CA LEU A 51 -7.84 -13.72 -22.25
C LEU A 51 -8.47 -14.85 -21.43
N SER A 52 -7.72 -15.94 -21.26
CA SER A 52 -8.06 -16.97 -20.27
C SER A 52 -8.01 -16.39 -18.86
N GLU A 53 -8.72 -17.00 -17.89
CA GLU A 53 -8.73 -16.50 -16.51
C GLU A 53 -7.33 -16.46 -15.89
N GLU A 54 -6.48 -17.43 -16.21
CA GLU A 54 -5.09 -17.50 -15.75
C GLU A 54 -4.24 -16.38 -16.35
N ASP A 55 -4.33 -16.17 -17.67
CA ASP A 55 -3.61 -15.09 -18.35
C ASP A 55 -4.10 -13.71 -17.91
N ALA A 56 -5.41 -13.56 -17.74
CA ALA A 56 -6.02 -12.33 -17.26
C ALA A 56 -5.59 -12.00 -15.82
N GLY A 57 -5.46 -13.00 -14.95
CA GLY A 57 -4.91 -12.83 -13.60
C GLY A 57 -3.46 -12.32 -13.62
N THR A 58 -2.65 -12.87 -14.51
CA THR A 58 -1.27 -12.43 -14.73
C THR A 58 -1.24 -11.00 -15.27
N ALA A 59 -2.00 -10.71 -16.33
CA ALA A 59 -2.09 -9.39 -16.93
C ALA A 59 -2.59 -8.32 -15.95
N THR A 60 -3.56 -8.66 -15.09
CA THR A 60 -4.06 -7.80 -14.01
C THR A 60 -2.98 -7.47 -13.02
N SER A 61 -2.25 -8.49 -12.55
CA SER A 61 -1.14 -8.31 -11.60
C SER A 61 -0.05 -7.42 -12.18
N CYS A 62 0.36 -7.68 -13.43
CA CYS A 62 1.32 -6.83 -14.15
C CYS A 62 0.83 -5.39 -14.30
N SER A 63 -0.45 -5.20 -14.66
CA SER A 63 -1.06 -3.88 -14.84
C SER A 63 -1.09 -3.07 -13.54
N LEU A 64 -1.50 -3.70 -12.43
CA LEU A 64 -1.55 -3.04 -11.12
C LEU A 64 -0.15 -2.69 -10.60
N VAL A 65 0.83 -3.57 -10.79
CA VAL A 65 2.23 -3.30 -10.42
C VAL A 65 2.80 -2.16 -11.26
N ALA A 66 2.62 -2.19 -12.58
CA ALA A 66 3.12 -1.15 -13.48
C ALA A 66 2.49 0.22 -13.17
N LEU A 67 1.17 0.26 -13.01
CA LEU A 67 0.45 1.50 -12.67
C LEU A 67 0.89 2.03 -11.30
N SER A 68 1.04 1.15 -10.32
CA SER A 68 1.50 1.53 -8.98
C SER A 68 2.94 2.07 -9.00
N SER A 69 3.85 1.46 -9.74
CA SER A 69 5.23 1.94 -9.91
C SER A 69 5.26 3.30 -10.61
N LEU A 70 4.44 3.50 -11.64
CA LEU A 70 4.30 4.79 -12.32
C LEU A 70 3.79 5.87 -11.37
N LEU A 71 2.70 5.59 -10.63
CA LEU A 71 2.13 6.53 -9.65
C LEU A 71 3.11 6.82 -8.51
N THR A 72 3.97 5.87 -8.14
CA THR A 72 5.04 6.06 -7.16
C THR A 72 6.09 7.03 -7.69
N GLY A 73 6.55 6.83 -8.93
CA GLY A 73 7.49 7.75 -9.60
C GLY A 73 6.95 9.17 -9.78
N LEU A 74 5.64 9.32 -10.02
CA LEU A 74 4.97 10.61 -10.09
C LEU A 74 4.65 11.23 -8.72
N ASN A 75 5.10 10.60 -7.62
CA ASN A 75 4.81 11.00 -6.24
C ASN A 75 3.30 11.02 -5.86
N LEU A 76 2.44 10.45 -6.70
CA LEU A 76 0.99 10.41 -6.48
C LEU A 76 0.60 9.29 -5.52
N TYR A 77 1.29 8.15 -5.61
CA TYR A 77 1.07 7.01 -4.72
C TYR A 77 1.30 7.37 -3.26
N ASN A 78 2.37 8.11 -2.96
CA ASN A 78 2.70 8.52 -1.60
C ASN A 78 1.60 9.43 -0.99
N LYS A 79 0.94 10.26 -1.79
CA LYS A 79 -0.20 11.06 -1.34
C LYS A 79 -1.42 10.19 -1.02
N LEU A 80 -1.70 9.21 -1.88
CA LEU A 80 -2.78 8.24 -1.66
C LEU A 80 -2.50 7.39 -0.42
N ALA A 81 -1.27 6.88 -0.25
CA ALA A 81 -0.88 6.06 0.90
C ALA A 81 -0.95 6.81 2.23
N ARG A 82 -0.63 8.11 2.25
CA ARG A 82 -0.80 8.95 3.45
C ARG A 82 -2.27 9.09 3.87
N PHE A 83 -3.19 9.10 2.90
CA PHE A 83 -4.62 9.19 3.20
C PHE A 83 -5.21 7.81 3.50
N GLY A 84 -4.85 6.78 2.73
CA GLY A 84 -5.41 5.43 2.79
C GLY A 84 -4.78 4.50 3.83
N GLY A 85 -3.64 4.89 4.39
CA GLY A 85 -2.97 4.16 5.46
C GLY A 85 -2.70 2.71 5.11
N ALA A 86 -2.97 1.80 6.05
CA ALA A 86 -2.76 0.37 5.87
C ALA A 86 -3.54 -0.21 4.67
N GLY A 87 -4.70 0.34 4.32
CA GLY A 87 -5.51 -0.13 3.19
C GLY A 87 -4.84 0.03 1.83
N THR A 88 -3.92 0.98 1.68
CA THR A 88 -3.13 1.19 0.45
C THR A 88 -1.81 0.42 0.47
N LEU A 89 -1.33 0.01 1.64
CA LEU A 89 -0.03 -0.66 1.79
C LEU A 89 -0.11 -2.19 1.73
N VAL A 90 -1.26 -2.77 2.11
CA VAL A 90 -1.46 -4.23 2.11
C VAL A 90 -1.64 -4.85 0.71
N PRO A 91 -2.37 -4.24 -0.24
CA PRO A 91 -2.53 -4.80 -1.59
C PRO A 91 -1.22 -4.85 -2.39
N ILE A 92 -1.21 -5.56 -3.52
CA ILE A 92 -0.04 -5.69 -4.41
C ILE A 92 0.56 -4.34 -4.86
N THR A 93 -0.25 -3.29 -4.90
CA THR A 93 0.19 -1.92 -5.17
C THR A 93 1.15 -1.41 -4.08
N GLY A 94 0.92 -1.77 -2.82
CA GLY A 94 1.80 -1.42 -1.70
C GLY A 94 3.17 -2.07 -1.82
N PHE A 95 3.22 -3.32 -2.26
CA PHE A 95 4.47 -4.01 -2.61
C PHE A 95 5.22 -3.25 -3.73
N SER A 96 4.54 -2.91 -4.81
CA SER A 96 5.14 -2.14 -5.92
C SER A 96 5.73 -0.79 -5.45
N ASN A 97 5.01 -0.04 -4.61
CA ASN A 97 5.51 1.20 -4.04
C ASN A 97 6.73 0.98 -3.12
N ALA A 98 6.73 -0.08 -2.31
CA ALA A 98 7.83 -0.41 -1.41
C ALA A 98 9.13 -0.79 -2.15
N VAL A 99 9.02 -1.34 -3.36
CA VAL A 99 10.17 -1.62 -4.24
C VAL A 99 10.57 -0.38 -5.04
N THR A 100 9.61 0.36 -5.58
CA THR A 100 9.87 1.49 -6.48
C THR A 100 10.41 2.72 -5.75
N SER A 101 9.92 3.01 -4.54
CA SER A 101 10.35 4.17 -3.76
C SER A 101 11.86 4.18 -3.47
N PRO A 102 12.47 3.12 -2.88
CA PRO A 102 13.91 3.10 -2.66
C PRO A 102 14.70 3.09 -3.97
N ALA A 103 14.20 2.45 -5.04
CA ALA A 103 14.88 2.46 -6.33
C ALA A 103 15.02 3.87 -6.94
N LEU A 104 14.05 4.76 -6.67
CA LEU A 104 14.10 6.16 -7.10
C LEU A 104 15.02 7.01 -6.21
N ASP A 105 15.00 6.74 -4.90
CA ASP A 105 15.81 7.42 -3.89
C ASP A 105 17.30 7.18 -4.13
N PHE A 106 17.69 5.92 -4.36
CA PHE A 106 19.07 5.54 -4.72
C PHE A 106 19.60 6.23 -5.97
N LYS A 107 18.74 6.58 -6.93
CA LYS A 107 19.13 7.32 -8.14
C LYS A 107 19.34 8.81 -7.89
N SER A 108 18.74 9.36 -6.84
CA SER A 108 18.82 10.79 -6.53
C SER A 108 20.08 11.17 -5.74
N GLU A 109 20.83 10.15 -5.27
CA GLU A 109 22.04 10.31 -4.45
C GLU A 109 23.36 10.32 -5.27
N ASP A 110 23.26 10.26 -6.61
CA ASP A 110 24.37 10.41 -7.59
C ASP A 110 24.36 11.77 -8.31
#